data_AF-C7ZRC2-F1
#
_entry.id   AF-C7ZRC2-F1
#
_cell.length_a   1.000
_cell.length_b   1.000
_cell.length_c   1.000
_cell.angle_alpha   90.00
_cell.angle_beta   90.00
_cell.angle_gamma   90.00
#
_symmetry.space_group_name_H-M   'P 1'
#
loop_
_entity.id
_entity.type
_entity.pdbx_description
1 polymer ?
#
loop_
_entity_poly.entity_id
_entity_poly.type
_entity_poly.pdbx_seq_one_letter_code
_entity_poly.pdbx_strand_id
1 'polypeptide(L)'
;MACYWAGMFQPPHLAAIAPYEGLTDMYGETWRSEGPWPVFDRTRDLSKLKVPILSAGNWMDSEVHFPGNLAAFERSSSRWKFLEIHTGNHIASYYEPAQTERQLIFFDYFLKGKTDNGLEATPRIDLLIRRGTNNSYRVEESWPPQDTIYTSLYLAPDEALSFDEFAASSEDDAISSAGLTGKDLFQSAPLKDFEILGYPNLDLAVSTDAKDMDIFIYFCHRLD
;
A
#
# COMPACT_ATOMS: atom_id res chain seq x y z
N MET A 1 -10.97 -2.70 8.24
CA MET A 1 -10.89 -2.97 9.70
C MET A 1 -11.76 -4.14 10.19
N ALA A 2 -13.09 -3.97 10.30
CA ALA A 2 -13.94 -4.89 11.05
C ALA A 2 -13.90 -6.35 10.56
N CYS A 3 -13.86 -6.57 9.25
CA CYS A 3 -13.78 -7.91 8.66
C CYS A 3 -12.48 -8.64 9.05
N TYR A 4 -11.33 -7.98 8.95
CA TYR A 4 -10.05 -8.55 9.39
C TYR A 4 -10.09 -8.90 10.88
N TRP A 5 -10.62 -8.00 11.70
CA TRP A 5 -10.71 -8.20 13.14
C TRP A 5 -11.62 -9.37 13.51
N ALA A 6 -12.80 -9.46 12.91
CA ALA A 6 -13.67 -10.61 13.07
C ALA A 6 -12.98 -11.92 12.64
N GLY A 7 -12.27 -11.89 11.51
CA GLY A 7 -11.50 -13.04 11.02
C GLY A 7 -10.41 -13.53 11.97
N MET A 8 -9.76 -12.63 12.71
CA MET A 8 -8.74 -12.98 13.71
C MET A 8 -9.31 -13.72 14.93
N PHE A 9 -10.60 -13.54 15.26
CA PHE A 9 -11.25 -14.30 16.33
C PHE A 9 -11.64 -15.73 15.92
N GLN A 10 -11.54 -16.05 14.63
CA GLN A 10 -11.92 -17.34 14.06
C GLN A 10 -13.31 -17.83 14.49
N PRO A 11 -14.40 -17.05 14.30
CA PRO A 11 -15.75 -17.53 14.58
C PRO A 11 -16.03 -18.84 13.82
N PRO A 12 -16.70 -19.83 14.44
CA PRO A 12 -16.83 -21.17 13.86
C PRO A 12 -17.59 -21.21 12.53
N HIS A 13 -18.39 -20.18 12.23
CA HIS A 13 -19.19 -20.09 11.00
C HIS A 13 -18.65 -19.06 10.00
N LEU A 14 -17.57 -18.35 10.31
CA LEU A 14 -16.98 -17.40 9.39
C LEU A 14 -16.12 -18.15 8.35
N ALA A 15 -16.71 -18.44 7.20
CA ALA A 15 -16.09 -19.27 6.17
C ALA A 15 -15.19 -18.50 5.19
N ALA A 16 -15.37 -17.18 5.04
CA ALA A 16 -14.53 -16.32 4.20
C ALA A 16 -14.77 -14.83 4.51
N ILE A 17 -13.82 -13.96 4.16
CA ILE A 17 -13.98 -12.50 4.20
C ILE A 17 -13.50 -11.86 2.88
N ALA A 18 -14.16 -10.78 2.45
CA ALA A 18 -13.73 -9.96 1.31
C ALA A 18 -13.59 -8.48 1.70
N PRO A 19 -12.58 -8.12 2.52
CA PRO A 19 -12.34 -6.74 2.92
C PRO A 19 -11.91 -5.90 1.71
N TYR A 20 -12.80 -4.98 1.32
CA TYR A 20 -12.57 -4.01 0.27
C TYR A 20 -12.15 -2.68 0.90
N GLU A 21 -10.96 -2.21 0.55
CA GLU A 21 -10.29 -1.03 1.15
C GLU A 21 -10.37 -1.05 2.68
N GLY A 22 -9.54 -1.89 3.30
CA GLY A 22 -9.58 -2.14 4.73
C GLY A 22 -8.27 -1.82 5.47
N LEU A 23 -8.35 -0.90 6.42
CA LEU A 23 -7.28 -0.68 7.41
C LEU A 23 -7.14 -1.86 8.40
N THR A 24 -5.95 -2.07 8.94
CA THR A 24 -5.61 -3.10 9.96
C THR A 24 -5.02 -2.55 11.25
N ASP A 25 -4.31 -1.43 11.18
CA ASP A 25 -3.62 -0.77 12.28
C ASP A 25 -4.04 0.70 12.35
N MET A 26 -4.97 0.99 13.25
CA MET A 26 -5.50 2.35 13.40
C MET A 26 -4.42 3.36 13.80
N TYR A 27 -3.43 2.96 14.60
CA TYR A 27 -2.39 3.88 15.05
C TYR A 27 -1.46 4.29 13.90
N GLY A 28 -0.95 3.30 13.18
CA GLY A 28 -0.02 3.53 12.07
C GLY A 28 -0.69 4.15 10.83
N GLU A 29 -1.95 3.79 10.57
CA GLU A 29 -2.63 4.09 9.31
C GLU A 29 -3.60 5.26 9.40
N THR A 30 -4.00 5.75 10.58
CA THR A 30 -5.06 6.78 10.65
C THR A 30 -4.95 7.76 11.81
N TRP A 31 -4.74 7.29 13.04
CA TRP A 31 -4.66 8.11 14.25
C TRP A 31 -3.30 7.91 14.93
N ARG A 32 -2.30 8.73 14.57
CA ARG A 32 -1.00 8.76 15.26
C ARG A 32 -1.03 9.42 16.64
N SER A 33 -2.20 9.78 17.15
CA SER A 33 -2.31 10.44 18.44
C SER A 33 -2.57 9.43 19.54
N GLU A 34 -2.02 9.69 20.73
CA GLU A 34 -2.43 9.12 22.02
C GLU A 34 -3.88 9.53 22.35
N GLY A 35 -4.81 9.24 21.44
CA GLY A 35 -6.18 9.67 21.47
C GLY A 35 -6.94 8.99 22.61
N PRO A 36 -8.18 9.42 22.89
CA PRO A 36 -8.95 8.92 24.03
C PRO A 36 -9.41 7.45 23.91
N TRP A 37 -8.97 6.72 22.87
CA TRP A 37 -9.42 5.37 22.55
C TRP A 37 -8.27 4.34 22.46
N PRO A 38 -7.70 3.92 23.61
CA PRO A 38 -6.52 3.03 23.67
C PRO A 38 -6.68 1.65 23.01
N VAL A 39 -7.90 1.27 22.62
CA VAL A 39 -8.19 0.05 21.86
C VAL A 39 -7.75 0.14 20.39
N PHE A 40 -7.56 1.35 19.89
CA PHE A 40 -7.05 1.64 18.55
C PHE A 40 -5.52 1.69 18.50
N ASP A 41 -4.87 1.90 19.64
CA ASP A 41 -3.39 1.95 19.76
C ASP A 41 -2.73 0.56 19.78
N ARG A 42 -3.51 -0.51 19.56
CA ARG A 42 -3.03 -1.89 19.58
C ARG A 42 -2.93 -2.43 18.17
N THR A 43 -1.72 -2.56 17.67
CA THR A 43 -1.43 -3.40 16.50
C THR A 43 -1.89 -4.83 16.81
N ARG A 44 -2.74 -5.38 15.92
CA ARG A 44 -3.29 -6.73 16.08
C ARG A 44 -2.40 -7.74 15.37
N ASP A 45 -2.34 -8.93 15.95
CA ASP A 45 -1.61 -10.06 15.37
C ASP A 45 -2.39 -10.64 14.18
N LEU A 46 -2.10 -10.12 12.99
CA LEU A 46 -2.71 -10.54 11.72
C LEU A 46 -2.43 -12.02 11.40
N SER A 47 -1.42 -12.66 12.01
CA SER A 47 -1.15 -14.09 11.79
C SER A 47 -2.29 -14.98 12.28
N LYS A 48 -3.15 -14.47 13.18
CA LYS A 48 -4.38 -15.15 13.64
C LYS A 48 -5.46 -15.24 12.57
N LEU A 49 -5.36 -14.45 11.51
CA LEU A 49 -6.30 -14.47 10.40
C LEU A 49 -6.02 -15.69 9.50
N LYS A 50 -6.86 -16.73 9.61
CA LYS A 50 -6.71 -17.98 8.83
C LYS A 50 -7.87 -18.27 7.87
N VAL A 51 -8.99 -17.55 8.02
CA VAL A 51 -10.12 -17.66 7.08
C VAL A 51 -9.69 -17.22 5.68
N PRO A 52 -10.26 -17.77 4.60
CA PRO A 52 -10.06 -17.26 3.24
C PRO A 52 -10.28 -15.76 3.14
N ILE A 53 -9.43 -15.06 2.37
CA ILE A 53 -9.42 -13.60 2.23
C ILE A 53 -9.37 -13.21 0.75
N LEU A 54 -10.30 -12.35 0.33
CA LEU A 54 -10.19 -11.55 -0.88
C LEU A 54 -9.98 -10.08 -0.47
N SER A 55 -8.72 -9.64 -0.43
CA SER A 55 -8.34 -8.28 -0.05
C SER A 55 -8.28 -7.41 -1.30
N ALA A 56 -9.01 -6.30 -1.32
CA ALA A 56 -8.94 -5.32 -2.41
C ALA A 56 -8.40 -3.99 -1.88
N GLY A 57 -7.25 -3.56 -2.39
CA GLY A 57 -6.63 -2.27 -2.07
C GLY A 57 -6.76 -1.26 -3.21
N ASN A 58 -6.43 -0.01 -2.94
CA ASN A 58 -6.50 1.06 -3.93
C ASN A 58 -5.23 1.91 -3.90
N TRP A 59 -4.56 2.05 -5.05
CA TRP A 59 -3.36 2.89 -5.17
C TRP A 59 -3.59 4.36 -4.80
N MET A 60 -4.84 4.83 -4.85
CA MET A 60 -5.22 6.21 -4.54
C MET A 60 -5.51 6.42 -3.05
N ASP A 61 -5.47 5.37 -2.22
CA ASP A 61 -5.77 5.43 -0.78
C ASP A 61 -4.54 5.12 0.09
N SER A 62 -3.40 5.71 -0.27
CA SER A 62 -2.12 5.48 0.42
C SER A 62 -2.12 5.88 1.89
N GLU A 63 -3.07 6.73 2.30
CA GLU A 63 -3.09 7.35 3.62
C GLU A 63 -3.90 6.57 4.66
N VAL A 64 -4.86 5.75 4.25
CA VAL A 64 -5.84 5.16 5.18
C VAL A 64 -5.92 3.64 5.06
N HIS A 65 -6.53 3.10 4.00
CA HIS A 65 -6.82 1.66 3.94
C HIS A 65 -5.75 0.86 3.22
N PHE A 66 -5.10 1.44 2.22
CA PHE A 66 -4.19 0.70 1.34
C PHE A 66 -3.06 -0.04 2.09
N PRO A 67 -2.36 0.57 3.07
CA PRO A 67 -1.33 -0.15 3.84
C PRO A 67 -1.90 -1.37 4.58
N GLY A 68 -3.13 -1.27 5.08
CA GLY A 68 -3.79 -2.36 5.81
C GLY A 68 -4.15 -3.54 4.91
N ASN A 69 -4.56 -3.29 3.67
CA ASN A 69 -4.82 -4.36 2.69
C ASN A 69 -3.57 -5.19 2.40
N LEU A 70 -2.42 -4.52 2.21
CA LEU A 70 -1.14 -5.18 1.96
C LEU A 70 -0.66 -5.92 3.23
N ALA A 71 -0.71 -5.26 4.39
CA ALA A 71 -0.31 -5.86 5.67
C ALA A 71 -1.14 -7.12 5.99
N ALA A 72 -2.45 -7.10 5.74
CA ALA A 72 -3.31 -8.27 5.91
C ALA A 72 -2.94 -9.40 4.94
N PHE A 73 -2.63 -9.09 3.68
CA PHE A 73 -2.23 -10.09 2.71
C PHE A 73 -0.89 -10.74 3.10
N GLU A 74 0.10 -9.94 3.48
CA GLU A 74 1.43 -10.42 3.87
C GLU A 74 1.38 -11.24 5.18
N ARG A 75 0.76 -10.69 6.22
CA ARG A 75 0.89 -11.19 7.59
C ARG A 75 -0.18 -12.21 7.98
N SER A 76 -1.23 -12.40 7.17
CA SER A 76 -2.23 -13.43 7.44
C SER A 76 -1.69 -14.85 7.21
N SER A 77 -2.14 -15.77 8.05
CA SER A 77 -1.88 -17.21 7.91
C SER A 77 -2.95 -17.92 7.06
N SER A 78 -3.72 -17.16 6.27
CA SER A 78 -4.75 -17.74 5.40
C SER A 78 -4.11 -18.54 4.28
N ARG A 79 -4.61 -19.75 4.05
CA ARG A 79 -4.20 -20.60 2.91
C ARG A 79 -4.78 -20.11 1.58
N TRP A 80 -5.90 -19.39 1.64
CA TRP A 80 -6.60 -18.84 0.49
C TRP A 80 -6.62 -17.33 0.62
N LYS A 81 -5.52 -16.69 0.21
CA LYS A 81 -5.41 -15.24 0.20
C LYS A 81 -5.27 -14.72 -1.22
N PHE A 82 -6.08 -13.73 -1.54
CA PHE A 82 -6.07 -13.01 -2.80
C PHE A 82 -5.88 -11.52 -2.52
N LEU A 83 -5.07 -10.86 -3.33
CA LEU A 83 -4.86 -9.43 -3.33
C LEU A 83 -5.22 -8.88 -4.70
N GLU A 84 -6.16 -7.96 -4.71
CA GLU A 84 -6.48 -7.15 -5.87
C GLU A 84 -6.11 -5.70 -5.53
N ILE A 85 -5.51 -4.98 -6.49
CA ILE A 85 -5.25 -3.55 -6.31
C ILE A 85 -5.74 -2.79 -7.52
N HIS A 86 -6.65 -1.84 -7.30
CA HIS A 86 -7.23 -0.98 -8.33
C HIS A 86 -6.81 0.48 -8.15
N THR A 87 -7.40 1.34 -8.98
CA THR A 87 -7.29 2.80 -8.92
C THR A 87 -8.68 3.42 -8.97
N GLY A 88 -8.76 4.72 -8.70
CA GLY A 88 -10.02 5.48 -8.73
C GLY A 88 -10.53 5.80 -7.33
N ASN A 89 -11.84 6.01 -7.22
CA ASN A 89 -12.45 6.34 -5.92
C ASN A 89 -12.76 5.08 -5.10
N HIS A 90 -13.01 5.27 -3.81
CA HIS A 90 -13.19 4.20 -2.81
C HIS A 90 -14.42 3.28 -3.00
N ILE A 91 -15.31 3.58 -3.96
CA ILE A 91 -16.65 2.97 -4.01
C ILE A 91 -16.91 2.34 -5.38
N ALA A 92 -16.51 3.01 -6.46
CA ALA A 92 -16.87 2.62 -7.82
C ALA A 92 -16.34 1.22 -8.14
N SER A 93 -15.07 0.97 -7.82
CA SER A 93 -14.40 -0.32 -8.06
C SER A 93 -15.13 -1.48 -7.40
N TYR A 94 -15.66 -1.32 -6.18
CA TYR A 94 -16.44 -2.36 -5.49
C TYR A 94 -17.67 -2.82 -6.29
N TYR A 95 -18.32 -1.90 -7.00
CA TYR A 95 -19.54 -2.14 -7.78
C TYR A 95 -19.29 -2.40 -9.26
N GLU A 96 -18.05 -2.34 -9.73
CA GLU A 96 -17.72 -2.69 -11.11
C GLU A 96 -18.14 -4.14 -11.39
N PRO A 97 -18.73 -4.44 -12.56
CA PRO A 97 -19.21 -5.79 -12.87
C PRO A 97 -18.15 -6.87 -12.70
N ALA A 98 -16.91 -6.61 -13.13
CA ALA A 98 -15.80 -7.56 -13.00
C ALA A 98 -15.39 -7.81 -11.53
N GLN A 99 -15.47 -6.77 -10.68
CA GLN A 99 -15.14 -6.89 -9.26
C GLN A 99 -16.27 -7.58 -8.47
N THR A 100 -17.52 -7.29 -8.84
CA THR A 100 -18.68 -8.00 -8.31
C THR A 100 -18.64 -9.48 -8.69
N GLU A 101 -18.29 -9.80 -9.93
CA GLU A 101 -18.11 -11.19 -10.40
C GLU A 101 -16.99 -11.90 -9.64
N ARG A 102 -15.84 -11.25 -9.42
CA ARG A 102 -14.74 -11.79 -8.60
C ARG A 102 -15.19 -12.12 -7.17
N GLN A 103 -15.92 -11.19 -6.53
CA GLN A 103 -16.48 -11.42 -5.19
C GLN A 103 -17.46 -12.59 -5.19
N LEU A 104 -18.33 -12.69 -6.20
CA LEU A 104 -19.28 -13.79 -6.33
C LEU A 104 -18.58 -15.14 -6.51
N ILE A 105 -17.56 -15.23 -7.38
CA ILE A 105 -16.75 -16.44 -7.56
C ILE A 105 -16.11 -16.86 -6.24
N PHE A 106 -15.49 -15.91 -5.52
CA PHE A 106 -14.87 -16.17 -4.23
C PHE A 106 -15.88 -16.68 -3.19
N PHE A 107 -17.02 -16.01 -3.02
CA PHE A 107 -18.03 -16.41 -2.04
C PHE A 107 -18.80 -17.67 -2.44
N ASP A 108 -19.09 -17.89 -3.72
CA ASP A 108 -19.74 -19.12 -4.19
C ASP A 108 -18.87 -20.35 -3.88
N TYR A 109 -17.55 -20.22 -3.97
CA TYR A 109 -16.61 -21.29 -3.61
C TYR A 109 -16.69 -21.61 -2.11
N PHE A 110 -16.46 -20.61 -1.24
CA PHE A 110 -16.33 -20.86 0.20
C PHE A 110 -17.66 -20.99 0.96
N LEU A 111 -18.72 -20.32 0.50
CA LEU A 111 -20.01 -20.29 1.20
C LEU A 111 -21.01 -21.28 0.61
N LYS A 112 -20.93 -21.59 -0.69
CA LYS A 112 -21.88 -22.48 -1.38
C LYS A 112 -21.25 -23.79 -1.86
N GLY A 113 -19.93 -23.98 -1.68
CA GLY A 113 -19.23 -25.19 -2.09
C GLY A 113 -19.16 -25.37 -3.61
N LYS A 114 -19.33 -24.30 -4.40
CA LYS A 114 -19.20 -24.35 -5.86
C LYS A 114 -17.73 -24.29 -6.26
N THR A 115 -17.05 -25.42 -6.18
CA THR A 115 -15.59 -25.48 -6.39
C THR A 115 -15.17 -25.44 -7.87
N ASP A 116 -16.04 -25.85 -8.78
CA ASP A 116 -15.83 -25.77 -10.24
C ASP A 116 -16.33 -24.43 -10.79
N ASN A 117 -15.79 -23.32 -10.26
CA ASN A 117 -16.17 -21.95 -10.67
C ASN A 117 -14.98 -21.09 -11.11
N GLY A 118 -13.81 -21.70 -11.29
CA GLY A 118 -12.60 -21.04 -11.76
C GLY A 118 -11.75 -20.37 -10.66
N LEU A 119 -12.20 -20.29 -9.41
CA LEU A 119 -11.44 -19.59 -8.35
C LEU A 119 -10.01 -20.11 -8.18
N GLU A 120 -9.79 -21.43 -8.31
CA GLU A 120 -8.46 -22.03 -8.15
C GLU A 120 -7.46 -21.58 -9.23
N ALA A 121 -7.97 -21.24 -10.41
CA ALA A 121 -7.17 -20.74 -11.54
C ALA A 121 -6.98 -19.22 -11.51
N THR A 122 -7.73 -18.50 -10.67
CA THR A 122 -7.61 -17.04 -10.55
C THR A 122 -6.26 -16.66 -9.93
N PRO A 123 -5.59 -15.63 -10.47
CA PRO A 123 -4.39 -15.05 -9.86
C PRO A 123 -4.56 -14.74 -8.37
N ARG A 124 -3.52 -15.05 -7.58
CA ARG A 124 -3.49 -14.69 -6.15
C ARG A 124 -3.24 -13.20 -5.96
N ILE A 125 -2.52 -12.56 -6.86
CA ILE A 125 -2.23 -11.15 -6.82
C ILE A 125 -2.50 -10.57 -8.22
N ASP A 126 -3.37 -9.57 -8.28
CA ASP A 126 -3.76 -8.92 -9.53
C ASP A 126 -3.75 -7.41 -9.33
N LEU A 127 -2.88 -6.73 -10.07
CA LEU A 127 -2.49 -5.35 -9.83
C LEU A 127 -2.83 -4.51 -11.05
N LEU A 128 -3.64 -3.47 -10.88
CA LEU A 128 -3.85 -2.48 -11.92
C LEU A 128 -2.68 -1.49 -11.90
N ILE A 129 -1.73 -1.66 -12.83
CA ILE A 129 -0.57 -0.79 -12.98
C ILE A 129 -0.96 0.45 -13.78
N ARG A 130 -0.59 1.62 -13.26
CA ARG A 130 -0.84 2.93 -13.89
C ARG A 130 0.36 3.34 -14.74
N ARG A 131 0.10 3.79 -15.96
CA ARG A 131 1.10 4.38 -16.87
C ARG A 131 0.50 5.60 -17.57
N GLY A 132 0.72 6.77 -16.98
CA GLY A 132 0.09 8.01 -17.44
C GLY A 132 -1.43 7.90 -17.39
N THR A 133 -2.10 8.05 -18.53
CA THR A 133 -3.56 7.88 -18.65
C THR A 133 -4.00 6.44 -18.93
N ASN A 134 -3.05 5.51 -19.14
CA ASN A 134 -3.32 4.12 -19.44
C ASN A 134 -3.17 3.27 -18.19
N ASN A 135 -4.01 2.25 -18.07
CA ASN A 135 -3.95 1.26 -17.00
C ASN A 135 -3.89 -0.14 -17.60
N SER A 136 -3.15 -1.04 -16.97
CA SER A 136 -3.06 -2.45 -17.37
C SER A 136 -3.00 -3.34 -16.15
N TYR A 137 -3.66 -4.50 -16.21
CA TYR A 137 -3.54 -5.50 -15.16
C TYR A 137 -2.21 -6.27 -15.28
N ARG A 138 -1.58 -6.50 -14.14
CA ARG A 138 -0.36 -7.31 -13.97
C ARG A 138 -0.62 -8.32 -12.87
N VAL A 139 -0.39 -9.59 -13.19
CA VAL A 139 -0.48 -10.69 -12.23
C VAL A 139 0.88 -10.88 -11.56
N GLU A 140 0.85 -11.11 -10.25
CA GLU A 140 2.04 -11.41 -9.44
C GLU A 140 1.88 -12.70 -8.65
N GLU A 141 3.01 -13.34 -8.34
CA GLU A 141 3.04 -14.52 -7.47
C GLU A 141 3.37 -14.18 -6.01
N SER A 142 4.02 -13.04 -5.78
CA SER A 142 4.32 -12.53 -4.45
C SER A 142 4.08 -11.03 -4.35
N TRP A 143 3.89 -10.57 -3.11
CA TRP A 143 3.95 -9.17 -2.78
C TRP A 143 4.96 -8.97 -1.64
N PRO A 144 5.94 -8.06 -1.80
CA PRO A 144 6.32 -7.38 -3.05
C PRO A 144 6.69 -8.35 -4.20
N PRO A 145 6.75 -7.89 -5.47
CA PRO A 145 7.17 -8.72 -6.61
C PRO A 145 8.54 -9.38 -6.37
N GLN A 146 8.72 -10.64 -6.81
CA GLN A 146 9.96 -11.40 -6.54
C GLN A 146 11.18 -10.81 -7.25
N ASP A 147 10.98 -10.18 -8.39
CA ASP A 147 12.00 -9.56 -9.23
C ASP A 147 12.28 -8.09 -8.86
N THR A 148 11.80 -7.64 -7.70
CA THR A 148 12.04 -6.27 -7.20
C THR A 148 13.54 -6.01 -7.05
N ILE A 149 14.04 -4.98 -7.74
CA ILE A 149 15.40 -4.47 -7.60
C ILE A 149 15.34 -3.14 -6.82
N TYR A 150 15.75 -3.17 -5.55
CA TYR A 150 15.89 -1.95 -4.75
C TYR A 150 16.98 -1.07 -5.35
N THR A 151 16.56 0.09 -5.86
CA THR A 151 17.43 1.05 -6.54
C THR A 151 17.36 2.37 -5.79
N SER A 152 18.49 2.85 -5.31
CA SER A 152 18.57 4.14 -4.60
C SER A 152 18.44 5.30 -5.58
N LEU A 153 17.68 6.32 -5.19
CA LEU A 153 17.76 7.66 -5.75
C LEU A 153 18.21 8.60 -4.62
N TYR A 154 19.23 9.40 -4.90
CA TYR A 154 19.87 10.30 -3.96
C TYR A 154 19.39 11.73 -4.19
N LEU A 155 19.17 12.44 -3.08
CA LEU A 155 18.87 13.86 -3.05
C LEU A 155 20.19 14.63 -3.00
N ALA A 156 20.31 15.69 -3.81
CA ALA A 156 21.48 16.55 -3.81
C ALA A 156 21.11 18.01 -3.46
N PRO A 157 22.03 18.81 -2.89
CA PRO A 157 21.74 20.18 -2.46
C PRO A 157 21.31 21.15 -3.58
N ASP A 158 21.59 20.81 -4.84
CA ASP A 158 21.17 21.54 -6.03
C ASP A 158 19.76 21.14 -6.52
N GLU A 159 18.94 20.54 -5.65
CA GLU A 159 17.59 20.05 -5.92
C GLU A 159 17.54 18.92 -6.98
N ALA A 160 18.66 18.24 -7.23
CA ALA A 160 18.68 17.07 -8.11
C ALA A 160 18.23 15.79 -7.38
N LEU A 161 17.46 14.96 -8.09
CA LEU A 161 17.17 13.57 -7.73
C LEU A 161 17.88 12.64 -8.72
N SER A 162 18.92 11.92 -8.29
CA SER A 162 19.79 11.15 -9.19
C SER A 162 20.01 9.72 -8.72
N PHE A 163 20.34 8.82 -9.65
CA PHE A 163 20.82 7.46 -9.32
C PHE A 163 22.29 7.45 -8.89
N ASP A 164 23.03 8.52 -9.19
CA ASP A 164 24.40 8.71 -8.74
C ASP A 164 24.39 9.31 -7.34
N GLU A 165 25.17 8.72 -6.44
CA GLU A 165 25.28 9.19 -5.05
C GLU A 165 25.92 10.58 -5.00
N PHE A 166 25.27 11.49 -4.26
CA PHE A 166 25.87 12.76 -3.91
C PHE A 166 26.77 12.58 -2.68
N ALA A 167 28.08 12.75 -2.88
CA ALA A 167 29.06 12.69 -1.80
C ALA A 167 29.19 14.06 -1.12
N ALA A 168 28.47 14.24 -0.01
CA ALA A 168 28.61 15.43 0.82
C ALA A 168 30.07 15.60 1.29
N SER A 169 30.57 16.82 1.19
CA SER A 169 31.94 17.21 1.49
C SER A 169 32.04 18.16 2.69
N SER A 170 30.95 18.83 3.05
CA SER A 170 30.82 19.65 4.25
C SER A 170 29.38 19.70 4.77
N GLU A 171 29.17 20.30 5.94
CA GLU A 171 27.83 20.56 6.50
C GLU A 171 27.05 21.60 5.69
N ASP A 172 27.72 22.36 4.82
CA ASP A 172 27.07 23.33 3.91
C ASP A 172 26.39 22.64 2.73
N ASP A 173 26.66 21.35 2.50
CA ASP A 173 25.98 20.51 1.51
C ASP A 173 24.60 20.06 2.02
N ALA A 174 23.78 21.03 2.46
CA ALA A 174 22.46 20.84 3.02
C ALA A 174 21.47 21.83 2.42
N ILE A 175 20.19 21.46 2.41
CA ILE A 175 19.09 22.34 2.01
C ILE A 175 18.41 22.87 3.27
N SER A 176 18.13 24.17 3.27
CA SER A 176 17.44 24.86 4.37
C SER A 176 16.21 25.55 3.83
N SER A 177 15.06 25.20 4.40
CA SER A 177 13.75 25.73 4.04
C SER A 177 13.03 26.27 5.27
N ALA A 178 12.19 27.29 5.08
CA ALA A 178 11.39 27.84 6.17
C ALA A 178 10.35 26.81 6.63
N GLY A 179 10.21 26.60 7.94
CA GLY A 179 9.11 25.77 8.47
C GLY A 179 7.74 26.30 8.04
N LEU A 180 6.77 25.39 7.85
CA LEU A 180 5.37 25.64 7.45
C LEU A 180 5.15 26.20 6.02
N THR A 181 6.05 27.03 5.49
CA THR A 181 5.88 27.69 4.18
C THR A 181 6.90 27.29 3.13
N GLY A 182 8.07 26.81 3.55
CA GLY A 182 9.10 26.28 2.67
C GLY A 182 8.68 24.97 2.03
N LYS A 183 9.24 24.72 0.84
CA LYS A 183 9.07 23.48 0.10
C LYS A 183 10.34 23.26 -0.72
N ASP A 184 10.83 22.04 -0.71
CA ASP A 184 11.97 21.62 -1.51
C ASP A 184 11.46 20.63 -2.57
N LEU A 185 11.86 20.82 -3.82
CA LEU A 185 11.43 19.98 -4.93
C LEU A 185 12.65 19.37 -5.59
N PHE A 186 12.86 18.07 -5.38
CA PHE A 186 13.93 17.35 -6.05
C PHE A 186 13.42 16.73 -7.35
N GLN A 187 14.14 16.96 -8.45
CA GLN A 187 13.73 16.46 -9.76
C GLN A 187 14.85 15.68 -10.44
N SER A 188 14.48 14.56 -11.08
CA SER A 188 15.41 13.83 -11.95
C SER A 188 15.45 14.45 -13.35
N ALA A 189 16.50 14.13 -14.10
CA ALA A 189 16.44 14.25 -15.55
C ALA A 189 15.31 13.35 -16.11
N PRO A 190 14.83 13.60 -17.35
CA PRO A 190 13.86 12.73 -18.01
C PRO A 190 14.34 11.28 -18.03
N LEU A 191 13.52 10.39 -17.46
CA LEU A 191 13.84 8.98 -17.33
C LEU A 191 13.35 8.19 -18.55
N LYS A 192 14.05 7.11 -18.87
CA LYS A 192 13.54 6.09 -19.80
C LYS A 192 12.41 5.32 -19.13
N ASP A 193 11.67 4.53 -19.90
CA ASP A 193 10.57 3.71 -19.39
C ASP A 193 11.01 2.78 -18.26
N PHE A 194 10.36 2.88 -17.10
CA PHE A 194 10.61 2.05 -15.93
C PHE A 194 9.35 1.99 -15.04
N GLU A 195 9.28 0.99 -14.17
CA GLU A 195 8.19 0.79 -13.22
C GLU A 195 8.71 0.93 -11.80
N ILE A 196 7.92 1.59 -10.95
CA ILE A 196 8.13 1.62 -9.50
C ILE A 196 6.95 0.88 -8.87
N LEU A 197 7.24 -0.25 -8.23
CA LEU A 197 6.23 -1.09 -7.60
C LEU A 197 6.78 -1.66 -6.29
N GLY A 198 5.99 -1.56 -5.22
CA GLY A 198 6.35 -2.04 -3.89
C GLY A 198 6.39 -0.92 -2.85
N TYR A 199 7.28 -1.07 -1.86
CA TYR A 199 7.42 -0.15 -0.74
C TYR A 199 8.60 0.80 -0.93
N PRO A 200 8.36 2.08 -1.24
CA PRO A 200 9.43 3.08 -1.20
C PRO A 200 9.89 3.27 0.26
N ASN A 201 11.20 3.41 0.46
CA ASN A 201 11.79 3.87 1.71
C ASN A 201 12.50 5.20 1.46
N LEU A 202 12.51 6.08 2.47
CA LEU A 202 13.24 7.33 2.43
C LEU A 202 14.02 7.51 3.73
N ASP A 203 15.34 7.63 3.59
CA ASP A 203 16.25 7.89 4.70
C ASP A 203 16.73 9.35 4.59
N LEU A 204 16.47 10.15 5.63
CA LEU A 204 16.86 11.57 5.70
C LEU A 204 17.66 11.86 6.96
N ALA A 205 18.74 12.63 6.81
CA ALA A 205 19.38 13.34 7.91
C ALA A 205 18.79 14.75 7.99
N VAL A 206 18.23 15.11 9.14
CA VAL A 206 17.47 16.36 9.30
C VAL A 206 17.79 17.05 10.62
N SER A 207 17.64 18.37 10.63
CA SER A 207 17.79 19.20 11.83
C SER A 207 16.79 20.35 11.81
N THR A 208 16.39 20.82 12.98
CA THR A 208 15.51 21.99 13.13
C THR A 208 15.95 22.83 14.33
N ASP A 209 15.69 24.14 14.29
CA ASP A 209 15.80 25.05 15.43
C ASP A 209 14.53 25.05 16.31
N ALA A 210 13.45 24.44 15.82
CA ALA A 210 12.24 24.20 16.59
C ALA A 210 12.43 23.06 17.62
N LYS A 211 11.42 22.87 18.47
CA LYS A 211 11.42 21.76 19.44
C LYS A 211 11.17 20.40 18.80
N ASP A 212 10.48 20.39 17.66
CA ASP A 212 10.05 19.19 16.94
C ASP A 212 9.80 19.54 15.46
N MET A 213 9.70 18.53 14.60
CA MET A 213 9.54 18.70 13.16
C MET A 213 8.64 17.64 12.54
N ASP A 214 7.62 18.10 11.81
CA ASP A 214 6.80 17.29 10.92
C ASP A 214 7.31 17.40 9.48
N ILE A 215 7.49 16.27 8.80
CA ILE A 215 7.93 16.20 7.40
C ILE A 215 6.83 15.58 6.54
N PHE A 216 6.45 16.28 5.47
CA PHE A 216 5.49 15.80 4.49
C PHE A 216 6.22 15.49 3.18
N ILE A 217 6.10 14.25 2.71
CA ILE A 217 6.82 13.76 1.53
C ILE A 217 5.80 13.37 0.47
N TYR A 218 6.02 13.86 -0.75
CA TYR A 218 5.23 13.51 -1.91
C TYR A 218 6.15 12.97 -3.00
N PHE A 219 5.86 11.76 -3.47
CA PHE A 219 6.54 11.20 -4.63
C PHE A 219 5.62 11.34 -5.85
N CYS A 220 6.06 12.15 -6.83
CA CYS A 220 5.22 12.59 -7.93
C CYS A 220 5.85 12.21 -9.27
N HIS A 221 5.04 11.65 -10.17
CA HIS A 221 5.37 11.58 -11.59
C HIS A 221 4.87 12.86 -12.27
N ARG A 222 5.76 13.63 -12.87
CA ARG A 222 5.44 14.87 -13.58
C ARG A 222 5.39 14.57 -15.09
N LEU A 223 4.22 14.78 -15.68
CA LEU A 223 4.07 14.85 -17.13
C LEU A 223 4.43 16.28 -17.55
N ASP A 224 5.30 16.41 -18.55
CA ASP A 224 5.62 17.69 -19.19
C ASP A 224 4.39 18.31 -19.87
#